data_AF-A0A9E4PVC4-F1
#
_entry.id   AF-A0A9E4PVC4-F1
#
_cell.length_a   1.000
_cell.length_b   1.000
_cell.length_c   1.000
_cell.angle_alpha   90.00
_cell.angle_beta   90.00
_cell.angle_gamma   90.00
#
_symmetry.space_group_name_H-M   'P 1'
#
loop_
_entity.id
_entity.type
_entity.pdbx_description
1 polymer ?
#
loop_
_entity_poly.entity_id
_entity_poly.type
_entity_poly.pdbx_seq_one_letter_code
_entity_poly.pdbx_strand_id
1 'polypeptide(L)'
;MADIELDKSRTALLMADFHSDSMGQNPIVQERRTFDRAREVLTRARRAGVLVIYIVVNFRPGYPEISDMNQTFSTRKAAGVPPAADPKTLIHAT
;
A
#
# COMPACT_ATOMS: atom_id res chain seq x y z
N MET A 1 12.86 13.09 20.92
CA MET A 1 12.98 12.60 19.52
C MET A 1 14.29 13.13 18.99
N ALA A 2 15.06 12.33 18.23
CA ALA A 2 16.21 12.87 17.51
C ALA A 2 15.70 13.79 16.40
N ASP A 3 16.40 14.91 16.17
CA ASP A 3 16.11 15.73 15.00
C ASP A 3 16.47 14.94 13.74
N ILE A 4 15.55 14.93 12.78
CA ILE A 4 15.73 14.26 11.49
C ILE A 4 15.86 15.35 10.44
N GLU A 5 17.04 15.45 9.84
CA GLU A 5 17.26 16.27 8.65
C GLU A 5 16.90 15.45 7.41
N LEU A 6 16.00 15.96 6.57
CA LEU A 6 15.54 15.29 5.36
C LEU A 6 16.15 15.95 4.12
N ASP A 7 17.10 15.27 3.49
CA ASP A 7 17.59 15.60 2.16
C ASP A 7 16.74 14.89 1.11
N LYS A 8 16.06 15.67 0.25
CA LYS A 8 15.18 15.15 -0.81
C LYS A 8 15.87 14.20 -1.79
N SER A 9 17.19 14.33 -1.98
CA SER A 9 17.98 13.45 -2.86
C SER A 9 18.35 12.11 -2.21
N ARG A 10 18.19 12.01 -0.89
CA ARG A 10 18.52 10.84 -0.05
C ARG A 10 17.32 10.32 0.74
N THR A 11 16.12 10.83 0.43
CA THR A 11 14.88 10.49 1.11
C THR A 11 13.88 9.97 0.09
N ALA A 12 13.09 8.97 0.48
CA ALA A 12 11.95 8.49 -0.27
C ALA A 12 10.71 8.38 0.62
N LEU A 13 9.53 8.61 0.04
CA LEU A 13 8.25 8.32 0.64
C LEU A 13 7.79 6.92 0.20
N LEU A 14 7.55 6.04 1.16
CA LEU A 14 6.91 4.74 0.92
C LEU A 14 5.40 4.85 1.14
N MET A 15 4.63 4.72 0.07
CA MET A 15 3.18 4.55 0.13
C MET A 15 2.88 3.06 0.19
N ALA A 16 2.92 2.49 1.39
CA ALA A 16 2.82 1.05 1.61
C ALA A 16 1.41 0.59 1.95
N ASP A 17 0.92 -0.42 1.24
CA ASP A 17 -0.32 -1.17 1.52
C ASP A 17 -1.60 -0.33 1.52
N PHE A 18 -1.58 0.81 0.81
CA PHE A 18 -2.79 1.58 0.48
C PHE A 18 -3.56 0.89 -0.64
N HIS A 19 -4.18 -0.25 -0.32
CA HIS A 19 -4.93 -1.04 -1.27
C HIS A 19 -6.25 -0.38 -1.67
N SER A 20 -6.60 -0.47 -2.96
CA SER A 20 -7.91 -0.06 -3.50
C SER A 20 -9.07 -0.77 -2.81
N ASP A 21 -8.85 -2.04 -2.45
CA ASP A 21 -9.88 -2.93 -1.96
C ASP A 21 -9.90 -2.93 -0.42
N SER A 22 -11.11 -2.98 0.15
CA SER A 22 -11.41 -3.14 1.59
C SER A 22 -10.96 -2.01 2.53
N MET A 23 -9.85 -1.30 2.25
CA MET A 23 -9.31 -0.30 3.17
C MET A 23 -10.26 0.89 3.36
N GLY A 24 -10.99 1.32 2.32
CA GLY A 24 -12.01 2.36 2.44
C GLY A 24 -13.25 1.98 3.26
N GLN A 25 -13.50 0.68 3.44
CA GLN A 25 -14.61 0.19 4.27
C GLN A 25 -14.19 -0.03 5.72
N ASN A 26 -12.90 0.11 6.05
CA ASN A 26 -12.41 -0.08 7.41
C ASN A 26 -12.77 1.15 8.29
N PRO A 27 -13.56 1.00 9.38
CA PRO A 27 -13.98 2.12 10.22
C PRO A 27 -12.81 2.90 10.83
N ILE A 28 -11.71 2.22 11.17
CA ILE A 28 -10.51 2.85 11.74
C ILE A 28 -9.83 3.75 10.72
N VAL A 29 -9.83 3.36 9.43
CA VAL A 29 -9.25 4.16 8.35
C VAL A 29 -10.01 5.50 8.22
N GLN A 30 -11.34 5.43 8.31
CA GLN A 30 -12.23 6.59 8.25
C GLN A 30 -12.08 7.48 9.50
N GLU A 31 -12.19 6.90 10.69
CA GLU A 31 -12.05 7.60 11.98
C GLU A 31 -10.72 8.37 12.07
N ARG A 32 -9.62 7.73 11.64
CA ARG A 32 -8.28 8.34 11.67
C ARG A 32 -7.99 9.26 10.47
N ARG A 33 -8.93 9.38 9.54
CA ARG A 33 -8.77 10.15 8.29
C ARG A 33 -7.49 9.79 7.55
N THR A 34 -7.22 8.49 7.47
CA THR A 34 -5.91 7.95 7.03
C THR A 34 -5.61 8.35 5.59
N PHE A 35 -6.61 8.28 4.70
CA PHE A 35 -6.44 8.68 3.30
C PHE A 35 -6.19 10.18 3.13
N ASP A 36 -6.93 11.04 3.84
CA ASP A 36 -6.73 12.49 3.78
C ASP A 36 -5.30 12.87 4.14
N ARG A 37 -4.80 12.30 5.25
CA ARG A 37 -3.44 12.55 5.75
C ARG A 37 -2.38 12.00 4.80
N ALA A 38 -2.56 10.78 4.31
CA ALA A 38 -1.66 10.17 3.36
C ALA A 38 -1.59 10.97 2.05
N ARG A 39 -2.73 11.45 1.55
CA ARG A 39 -2.81 12.33 0.38
C ARG A 39 -2.09 13.65 0.60
N GLU A 40 -2.19 14.25 1.78
CA GLU A 40 -1.46 15.48 2.09
C GLU A 40 0.05 15.27 2.03
N VAL A 41 0.56 14.22 2.70
CA VAL A 41 1.98 13.86 2.69
C VAL A 41 2.47 13.57 1.28
N LEU A 42 1.73 12.75 0.53
CA LEU A 42 2.03 12.41 -0.86
C LEU A 42 2.10 13.65 -1.75
N THR A 43 1.15 14.57 -1.60
CA THR A 43 1.11 15.83 -2.37
C THR A 43 2.34 16.68 -2.07
N ARG A 44 2.72 16.82 -0.80
CA ARG A 44 3.91 17.59 -0.40
C ARG A 44 5.20 16.93 -0.88
N ALA A 45 5.32 15.61 -0.75
CA ALA A 45 6.50 14.86 -1.23
C ALA A 45 6.70 15.03 -2.75
N ARG A 46 5.63 14.86 -3.53
CA ARG A 46 5.66 15.09 -5.00
C ARG A 46 6.07 16.52 -5.34
N ARG A 47 5.51 17.53 -4.66
CA ARG A 47 5.87 18.95 -4.87
C ARG A 47 7.33 19.24 -4.53
N ALA A 48 7.87 18.58 -3.51
CA ALA A 48 9.26 18.72 -3.10
C ALA A 48 10.26 17.97 -4.00
N GLY A 49 9.78 17.13 -4.91
CA GLY A 49 10.62 16.27 -5.77
C GLY A 49 11.24 15.09 -5.03
N VAL A 50 10.62 14.65 -3.92
CA VAL A 50 11.03 13.44 -3.19
C VAL A 50 10.61 12.21 -3.99
N LEU A 51 11.46 11.18 -4.02
CA LEU A 51 11.12 9.91 -4.65
C LEU A 51 9.92 9.27 -3.94
N VAL A 52 8.86 8.94 -4.68
CA VAL A 52 7.68 8.23 -4.15
C VAL A 52 7.69 6.81 -4.67
N ILE A 53 7.63 5.85 -3.75
CA ILE A 53 7.59 4.41 -4.05
C ILE A 53 6.30 3.84 -3.51
N TYR A 54 5.57 3.11 -4.35
CA TYR A 54 4.36 2.39 -3.95
C TYR A 54 4.70 0.94 -3.65
N ILE A 55 4.18 0.44 -2.53
CA ILE A 55 4.29 -0.96 -2.15
C ILE A 55 2.89 -1.55 -2.12
N VAL A 56 2.70 -2.64 -2.85
CA VAL A 56 1.45 -3.39 -2.90
C VAL A 56 1.73 -4.86 -2.65
N VAL A 57 0.82 -5.53 -1.94
CA VAL A 57 0.81 -6.98 -1.85
C VAL A 57 0.16 -7.56 -3.10
N ASN A 58 0.92 -8.29 -3.89
CA ASN A 58 0.42 -9.08 -5.02
C ASN A 58 1.12 -10.45 -5.06
N PHE A 59 0.55 -11.40 -5.78
CA PHE A 59 1.02 -12.79 -5.80
C PHE A 59 1.27 -13.29 -7.22
N ARG A 60 2.09 -14.33 -7.35
CA ARG A 60 2.22 -15.04 -8.62
C ARG A 60 1.00 -15.95 -8.85
N PRO A 61 0.64 -16.22 -10.13
CA PRO A 61 -0.36 -17.25 -10.44
C PRO A 61 -0.04 -18.58 -9.74
N GLY A 62 -1.05 -19.22 -9.18
CA GLY A 62 -0.90 -20.46 -8.41
C GLY A 62 -0.46 -20.27 -6.95
N TYR A 63 -0.22 -19.03 -6.51
CA TYR A 63 0.06 -18.68 -5.11
C TYR A 63 1.23 -19.44 -4.44
N PRO A 64 2.42 -19.54 -5.09
CA PRO A 64 3.56 -20.24 -4.52
C PRO A 64 4.08 -19.60 -3.22
N GLU A 65 3.79 -18.32 -2.97
CA GLU A 65 4.17 -17.61 -1.73
C GLU A 65 3.27 -17.94 -0.54
N ILE A 66 2.07 -18.46 -0.78
CA ILE A 66 1.05 -18.64 0.26
C ILE A 66 1.08 -20.08 0.76
N SER A 67 1.61 -20.25 1.97
CA SER A 67 1.43 -21.47 2.76
C SER A 67 -0.05 -21.70 3.08
N ASP A 68 -0.48 -22.95 3.12
CA ASP A 68 -1.85 -23.31 3.51
C ASP A 68 -2.17 -22.93 4.97
N MET A 69 -1.13 -22.75 5.80
CA MET A 69 -1.26 -22.27 7.18
C MET A 69 -1.35 -20.73 7.29
N ASN A 70 -1.28 -19.99 6.19
CA ASN A 70 -1.34 -18.53 6.22
C ASN A 70 -2.75 -18.05 6.60
N GLN A 71 -2.89 -17.40 7.76
CA GLN A 71 -4.21 -16.98 8.27
C GLN A 71 -4.84 -15.83 7.47
N THR A 72 -4.04 -15.05 6.76
CA THR A 72 -4.49 -13.85 6.06
C THR A 72 -4.92 -14.15 4.62
N PHE A 73 -4.14 -14.98 3.90
CA PHE A 73 -4.29 -15.16 2.46
C PHE A 73 -4.64 -16.59 2.02
N SER A 74 -4.65 -17.58 2.91
CA SER A 74 -5.01 -18.97 2.54
C SER A 74 -6.41 -19.06 1.94
N THR A 75 -7.39 -18.32 2.48
CA THR A 75 -8.75 -18.25 1.93
C THR A 75 -8.76 -17.70 0.50
N ARG A 76 -7.93 -16.69 0.20
CA ARG A 76 -7.80 -16.14 -1.16
C ARG A 76 -7.20 -17.16 -2.12
N LYS A 77 -6.17 -17.90 -1.68
CA LYS A 77 -5.58 -19.01 -2.45
C LYS A 77 -6.63 -20.09 -2.74
N ALA A 78 -7.37 -20.53 -1.72
CA ALA A 78 -8.41 -21.56 -1.84
C ALA A 78 -9.57 -21.13 -2.75
N ALA A 79 -9.94 -19.84 -2.73
CA ALA A 79 -10.97 -19.29 -3.61
C ALA A 79 -10.56 -19.20 -5.08
N GLY A 80 -9.27 -19.39 -5.40
CA GLY A 80 -8.78 -19.41 -6.79
C GLY A 80 -8.91 -18.09 -7.54
N VAL A 81 -9.19 -16.98 -6.83
CA VAL A 81 -9.26 -15.65 -7.43
C VAL A 81 -7.89 -15.34 -8.05
N PRO A 82 -7.76 -14.90 -9.31
CA PRO A 82 -6.46 -14.58 -9.87
C PRO A 82 -5.83 -13.35 -9.18
N PRO A 83 -4.49 -13.29 -9.06
CA PRO A 83 -3.82 -12.06 -8.66
C PRO A 83 -4.04 -10.96 -9.71
N ALA A 84 -3.86 -9.69 -9.32
CA ALA A 84 -3.98 -8.59 -10.29
C ALA A 84 -2.85 -8.68 -11.31
N ALA A 85 -3.21 -8.60 -12.60
CA ALA A 85 -2.23 -8.65 -13.70
C ALA A 85 -1.33 -7.41 -13.71
N ASP A 86 -1.90 -6.23 -13.45
CA ASP A 86 -1.18 -4.98 -13.26
C ASP A 86 -1.21 -4.57 -11.78
N PRO A 87 -0.06 -4.57 -11.07
CA PRO A 87 0.00 -4.14 -9.67
C PRO A 87 -0.50 -2.71 -9.44
N LYS A 88 -0.50 -1.84 -10.46
CA LYS A 88 -1.01 -0.48 -10.33
C LYS A 88 -2.50 -0.42 -10.01
N THR A 89 -3.28 -1.42 -10.45
CA THR A 89 -4.71 -1.47 -10.16
C THR A 89 -5.00 -1.72 -8.69
N LEU A 90 -4.00 -2.18 -7.92
CA LEU A 90 -4.11 -2.42 -6.48
C LEU A 90 -3.88 -1.15 -5.65
N ILE A 91 -3.36 -0.09 -6.26
CA ILE A 91 -3.05 1.16 -5.56
C ILE A 91 -4.34 1.98 -5.41
N HIS A 92 -4.67 2.36 -4.19
CA HIS A 92 -5.78 3.27 -3.93
C HIS A 92 -5.56 4.62 -4.64
N ALA A 93 -6.62 5.16 -5.22
CA ALA A 93 -6.61 6.51 -5.78
C ALA A 93 -6.52 7.54 -4.65
N THR A 94 -5.29 7.84 -4.21
CA THR A 94 -4.97 8.84 -3.18
C THR A 94 -4.77 10.22 -3.78
#